data_AF-A0A0D7EC44-F1
#
_entry.id   AF-A0A0D7EC44-F1
#
_cell.length_a   1.000
_cell.length_b   1.000
_cell.length_c   1.000
_cell.angle_alpha   90.00
_cell.angle_beta   90.00
_cell.angle_gamma   90.00
#
_symmetry.space_group_name_H-M   'P 1'
#
loop_
_entity.id
_entity.type
_entity.pdbx_description
1 polymer ?
#
loop_
_entity_poly.entity_id
_entity_poly.type
_entity_poly.pdbx_seq_one_letter_code
_entity_poly.pdbx_strand_id
1 'polypeptide(L)'
;MPKDQSNSPAPGSLVEKVSKWLETEGYPLEFRAANVLWRNGFHSRQGVYVQEEDGRPKREIDVLATMTHELRDAGLLRVAMIIECKWSGDKPWVVFTSPTTSLGPAACVSQTISSLLGESIIWMVAGDEQLHDLQIFSTPEEGGFGGRQAFCKGNDLFYSAVQGAIGNCKAYVDEYDLRHKEGAIPRFGVLAFPVVLIEGELIRAYYDADADNVLLEPVPYVRCHWKGSPQWNHFATLDVVSMNAFPIFAERRAQECKLLLDKLAEPFRQILKFNESGNPADLIVTKGSRGVTGLPRLLHRIKESQKVKP
;
A
#
# COMPACT_ATOMS: atom_id res chain seq x y z
N MET A 1 43.75 -27.36 -48.38
CA MET A 1 43.29 -26.82 -47.07
C MET A 1 41.89 -26.24 -47.25
N PRO A 2 40.82 -26.97 -46.87
CA PRO A 2 39.50 -26.38 -46.77
C PRO A 2 39.44 -25.53 -45.50
N LYS A 3 38.92 -24.30 -45.63
CA LYS A 3 38.73 -23.37 -44.52
C LYS A 3 37.68 -23.94 -43.56
N ASP A 4 38.06 -23.96 -42.29
CA ASP A 4 37.21 -24.22 -41.13
C ASP A 4 35.95 -23.36 -41.23
N GLN A 5 34.79 -24.00 -41.37
CA GLN A 5 33.50 -23.33 -41.22
C GLN A 5 33.27 -23.15 -39.73
N SER A 6 33.27 -21.89 -39.32
CA SER A 6 32.92 -21.46 -37.97
C SER A 6 31.56 -22.02 -37.58
N ASN A 7 31.55 -22.87 -36.56
CA ASN A 7 30.37 -23.25 -35.79
C ASN A 7 29.71 -21.99 -35.22
N SER A 8 28.76 -21.44 -35.96
CA SER A 8 27.81 -20.48 -35.40
C SER A 8 26.76 -21.28 -34.62
N PRO A 9 26.45 -20.94 -33.35
CA PRO A 9 25.43 -21.68 -32.61
C PRO A 9 24.09 -21.58 -33.33
N ALA A 10 23.34 -22.69 -33.40
CA ALA A 10 22.00 -22.69 -33.97
C ALA A 10 21.14 -21.60 -33.29
N PRO A 11 20.44 -20.74 -34.06
CA PRO A 11 19.58 -19.74 -33.46
C PRO A 11 18.47 -20.47 -32.69
N GLY A 12 18.41 -20.24 -31.38
CA GLY A 12 17.32 -20.74 -30.55
C GLY A 12 15.96 -20.39 -31.16
N SER A 13 14.95 -21.22 -30.87
CA SER A 13 13.60 -21.02 -31.37
C SER A 13 13.10 -19.61 -31.01
N LEU A 14 12.17 -19.05 -31.79
CA LEU A 14 11.60 -17.73 -31.49
C LEU A 14 11.07 -17.65 -30.04
N VAL A 15 10.52 -18.76 -29.53
CA VAL A 15 10.05 -18.89 -28.14
C VAL A 15 11.19 -18.73 -27.14
N GLU A 16 12.34 -19.34 -27.36
CA GLU A 16 13.50 -19.20 -26.47
C GLU A 16 14.04 -17.76 -26.47
N LYS A 17 14.01 -17.07 -27.61
CA LYS A 17 14.39 -15.66 -27.70
C LYS A 17 13.43 -14.77 -26.92
N VAL A 18 12.12 -15.02 -27.04
CA VAL A 18 11.10 -14.29 -26.26
C VAL A 18 11.24 -14.58 -24.77
N SER A 19 11.50 -15.83 -24.36
CA SER A 19 11.72 -16.20 -22.95
C SER A 19 12.92 -15.44 -22.36
N LYS A 20 14.06 -15.45 -23.05
CA LYS A 20 15.27 -14.73 -22.60
C LYS A 20 15.06 -13.22 -22.53
N TRP A 21 14.29 -12.66 -23.46
CA TRP A 21 13.91 -11.25 -23.39
C TRP A 21 13.04 -10.96 -22.17
N LEU A 22 11.99 -11.76 -21.93
CA LEU A 22 11.10 -11.59 -20.77
C LEU A 22 11.85 -11.67 -19.43
N GLU A 23 12.89 -12.50 -19.31
CA GLU A 23 13.74 -12.60 -18.11
C GLU A 23 14.44 -11.28 -17.75
N THR A 24 14.61 -10.38 -18.71
CA THR A 24 15.20 -9.04 -18.51
C THR A 24 14.16 -7.94 -18.31
N GLU A 25 12.87 -8.28 -18.37
CA GLU A 25 11.75 -7.34 -18.23
C GLU A 25 11.10 -7.41 -16.85
N GLY A 26 10.27 -6.41 -16.53
CA GLY A 26 9.50 -6.35 -15.28
C GLY A 26 8.31 -7.33 -15.22
N TYR A 27 7.75 -7.70 -16.37
CA TYR A 27 6.47 -8.45 -16.43
C TYR A 27 6.47 -9.78 -15.65
N PRO A 28 7.53 -10.62 -15.67
CA PRO A 28 7.52 -11.86 -14.89
C PRO A 28 7.42 -11.65 -13.37
N LEU A 29 7.89 -10.50 -12.86
CA LEU A 29 7.72 -10.15 -11.44
C LEU A 29 6.24 -9.94 -11.11
N GLU A 30 5.52 -9.21 -11.95
CA GLU A 30 4.09 -8.93 -11.77
C GLU A 30 3.26 -10.23 -11.79
N PHE A 31 3.53 -11.13 -12.76
CA PHE A 31 2.84 -12.42 -12.84
C PHE A 31 3.07 -13.28 -11.60
N ARG A 32 4.32 -13.33 -11.11
CA ARG A 32 4.66 -14.07 -9.90
C ARG A 32 3.97 -13.48 -8.68
N ALA A 33 4.01 -12.15 -8.53
CA ALA A 33 3.36 -11.45 -7.42
C ALA A 33 1.85 -11.72 -7.39
N ALA A 34 1.17 -11.53 -8.54
CA ALA A 34 -0.27 -11.77 -8.67
C ALA A 34 -0.64 -13.23 -8.33
N ASN A 35 0.13 -14.20 -8.79
CA ASN A 35 -0.09 -15.61 -8.50
C ASN A 35 0.13 -15.94 -7.01
N VAL A 36 1.17 -15.37 -6.38
CA VAL A 36 1.40 -15.53 -4.93
C VAL A 36 0.22 -14.99 -4.12
N LEU A 37 -0.30 -13.81 -4.48
CA LEU A 37 -1.44 -13.19 -3.81
C LEU A 37 -2.73 -13.98 -4.00
N TRP A 38 -2.99 -14.43 -5.22
CA TRP A 38 -4.15 -15.25 -5.54
C TRP A 38 -4.16 -16.55 -4.72
N ARG A 39 -3.01 -17.22 -4.62
CA ARG A 39 -2.86 -18.44 -3.77
C ARG A 39 -3.12 -18.17 -2.29
N ASN A 40 -2.92 -16.94 -1.82
CA ASN A 40 -3.18 -16.50 -0.45
C ASN A 40 -4.61 -15.95 -0.25
N GLY A 41 -5.50 -16.13 -1.23
CA GLY A 41 -6.93 -15.80 -1.11
C GLY A 41 -7.29 -14.36 -1.47
N PHE A 42 -6.37 -13.59 -2.05
CA PHE A 42 -6.71 -12.29 -2.62
C PHE A 42 -7.38 -12.44 -3.98
N HIS A 43 -8.33 -11.56 -4.30
CA HIS A 43 -8.71 -11.31 -5.68
C HIS A 43 -7.63 -10.44 -6.33
N SER A 44 -6.80 -11.04 -7.19
CA SER A 44 -5.66 -10.39 -7.84
C SER A 44 -5.96 -10.00 -9.29
N ARG A 45 -5.52 -8.82 -9.71
CA ARG A 45 -5.59 -8.31 -11.09
C ARG A 45 -4.27 -7.63 -11.45
N GLN A 46 -3.93 -7.65 -12.73
CA GLN A 46 -2.78 -6.95 -13.31
C GLN A 46 -3.29 -5.96 -14.36
N GLY A 47 -2.53 -4.90 -14.64
CA GLY A 47 -2.87 -3.92 -15.67
C GLY A 47 -4.16 -3.16 -15.42
N VAL A 48 -4.45 -2.84 -14.16
CA VAL A 48 -5.63 -2.06 -13.79
C VAL A 48 -5.31 -0.58 -13.91
N TYR A 49 -6.11 0.15 -14.67
CA TYR A 49 -5.92 1.58 -14.86
C TYR A 49 -6.78 2.39 -13.90
N VAL A 50 -6.16 3.27 -13.13
CA VAL A 50 -6.83 4.26 -12.28
C VAL A 50 -6.77 5.65 -12.89
N GLN A 51 -7.81 6.43 -12.65
CA GLN A 51 -7.87 7.80 -13.14
C GLN A 51 -7.03 8.73 -12.26
N GLU A 52 -6.09 9.46 -12.85
CA GLU A 52 -5.44 10.58 -12.16
C GLU A 52 -6.34 11.83 -12.16
N GLU A 53 -6.16 12.69 -11.17
CA GLU A 53 -6.73 14.04 -11.20
C GLU A 53 -6.17 14.82 -12.41
N ASP A 54 -6.94 15.79 -12.92
CA ASP A 54 -6.51 16.78 -13.92
C ASP A 54 -6.23 16.28 -15.35
N GLY A 55 -7.04 15.36 -15.88
CA GLY A 55 -7.04 15.03 -17.32
C GLY A 55 -5.77 14.34 -17.82
N ARG A 56 -4.90 13.89 -16.90
CA ARG A 56 -3.72 13.07 -17.22
C ARG A 56 -4.13 11.68 -17.70
N PRO A 57 -3.26 11.00 -18.47
CA PRO A 57 -3.47 9.61 -18.85
C PRO A 57 -3.71 8.74 -17.61
N LYS A 58 -4.57 7.74 -17.74
CA LYS A 58 -4.78 6.77 -16.66
C LYS A 58 -3.45 6.10 -16.33
N ARG A 59 -3.18 5.94 -15.03
CA ARG A 59 -1.99 5.26 -14.56
C ARG A 59 -2.30 3.78 -14.35
N GLU A 60 -1.38 2.94 -14.79
CA GLU A 60 -1.47 1.51 -14.58
C GLU A 60 -1.03 1.15 -13.15
N ILE A 61 -1.76 0.21 -12.55
CA ILE A 61 -1.38 -0.52 -11.36
C ILE A 61 -0.83 -1.86 -11.84
N ASP A 62 0.45 -2.11 -11.54
CA ASP A 62 1.13 -3.36 -11.93
C ASP A 62 0.39 -4.58 -11.34
N VAL A 63 0.16 -4.58 -10.02
CA VAL A 63 -0.68 -5.61 -9.36
C VAL A 63 -1.62 -5.00 -8.32
N LEU A 64 -2.92 -5.25 -8.50
CA LEU A 64 -3.99 -4.96 -7.55
C LEU A 64 -4.44 -6.25 -6.89
N ALA A 65 -4.28 -6.37 -5.57
CA ALA A 65 -4.80 -7.49 -4.79
C ALA A 65 -5.81 -6.99 -3.75
N THR A 66 -6.99 -7.62 -3.69
CA THR A 66 -8.07 -7.17 -2.80
C THR A 66 -8.68 -8.30 -1.99
N MET A 67 -9.06 -8.00 -0.75
CA MET A 67 -9.98 -8.78 0.06
C MET A 67 -11.22 -7.95 0.37
N THR A 68 -12.40 -8.54 0.23
CA THR A 68 -13.69 -7.84 0.40
C THR A 68 -14.54 -8.58 1.41
N HIS A 69 -15.13 -7.83 2.33
CA HIS A 69 -16.19 -8.28 3.22
C HIS A 69 -17.48 -7.54 2.81
N GLU A 70 -18.41 -8.28 2.21
CA GLU A 70 -19.74 -7.76 1.89
C GLU A 70 -20.63 -7.78 3.14
N LEU A 71 -21.06 -6.60 3.57
CA LEU A 71 -22.01 -6.42 4.66
C LEU A 71 -23.39 -6.29 4.02
N ARG A 72 -24.12 -7.40 3.88
CA ARG A 72 -25.36 -7.52 3.07
C ARG A 72 -26.38 -6.39 3.23
N ASP A 73 -26.44 -5.78 4.42
CA ASP A 73 -27.35 -4.71 4.81
C ASP A 73 -26.72 -3.30 4.80
N ALA A 74 -25.39 -3.22 4.75
CA ALA A 74 -24.67 -1.97 5.01
C ALA A 74 -23.87 -1.47 3.79
N GLY A 75 -23.27 -2.36 2.99
CA GLY A 75 -22.34 -2.02 1.92
C GLY A 75 -21.18 -3.01 1.83
N LEU A 76 -19.99 -2.54 1.50
CA LEU A 76 -18.79 -3.39 1.55
C LEU A 76 -17.60 -2.71 2.21
N LEU A 77 -16.78 -3.55 2.82
CA LEU A 77 -15.44 -3.23 3.27
C LEU A 77 -14.44 -3.89 2.34
N ARG A 78 -13.38 -3.16 1.96
CA ARG A 78 -12.32 -3.67 1.11
C ARG A 78 -10.96 -3.23 1.62
N VAL A 79 -10.05 -4.19 1.71
CA VAL A 79 -8.62 -3.93 1.85
C VAL A 79 -7.96 -4.22 0.52
N ALA A 80 -7.20 -3.26 0.00
CA ALA A 80 -6.45 -3.35 -1.23
C ALA A 80 -4.95 -3.25 -0.95
N MET A 81 -4.17 -4.14 -1.52
CA MET A 81 -2.72 -3.98 -1.67
C MET A 81 -2.44 -3.54 -3.10
N ILE A 82 -1.77 -2.40 -3.22
CA ILE A 82 -1.39 -1.79 -4.50
C ILE A 82 0.11 -1.96 -4.63
N ILE A 83 0.52 -2.80 -5.56
CA ILE A 83 1.92 -3.22 -5.68
C ILE A 83 2.51 -2.59 -6.93
N GLU A 84 3.55 -1.80 -6.74
CA GLU A 84 4.44 -1.33 -7.79
C GLU A 84 5.61 -2.32 -7.90
N CYS A 85 5.79 -2.94 -9.05
CA CYS A 85 6.84 -3.92 -9.31
C CYS A 85 8.05 -3.24 -9.96
N LYS A 86 9.24 -3.55 -9.46
CA LYS A 86 10.50 -3.06 -10.03
C LYS A 86 11.51 -4.19 -10.15
N TRP A 87 11.83 -4.54 -11.38
CA TRP A 87 12.98 -5.40 -11.65
C TRP A 87 14.27 -4.63 -11.38
N SER A 88 15.16 -5.24 -10.61
CA SER A 88 16.42 -4.63 -10.16
C SER A 88 17.49 -5.71 -9.93
N GLY A 89 17.48 -6.77 -10.74
CA GLY A 89 18.33 -7.95 -10.53
C GLY A 89 19.82 -7.65 -10.64
N ASP A 90 20.20 -6.54 -11.28
CA ASP A 90 21.58 -6.10 -11.49
C ASP A 90 22.08 -5.11 -10.42
N LYS A 91 21.18 -4.47 -9.65
CA LYS A 91 21.53 -3.38 -8.72
C LYS A 91 20.69 -3.43 -7.44
N PRO A 92 21.30 -3.40 -6.24
CA PRO A 92 20.53 -3.42 -5.01
C PRO A 92 19.75 -2.12 -4.82
N TRP A 93 18.61 -2.22 -4.14
CA TRP A 93 17.91 -1.07 -3.57
C TRP A 93 18.42 -0.83 -2.16
N VAL A 94 18.72 0.42 -1.84
CA VAL A 94 19.14 0.86 -0.51
C VAL A 94 18.04 1.75 0.06
N VAL A 95 17.53 1.39 1.24
CA VAL A 95 16.58 2.19 2.00
C VAL A 95 17.28 2.81 3.19
N PHE A 96 17.20 4.13 3.33
CA PHE A 96 17.75 4.85 4.47
C PHE A 96 16.76 4.79 5.63
N THR A 97 17.21 4.26 6.77
CA THR A 97 16.41 4.12 7.98
C THR A 97 16.92 5.02 9.09
N SER A 98 16.03 5.46 9.99
CA SER A 98 16.40 6.29 11.14
C SER A 98 15.46 6.05 12.31
N PRO A 99 15.95 6.06 13.57
CA PRO A 99 15.11 6.01 14.76
C PRO A 99 14.20 7.26 14.91
N THR A 100 14.55 8.37 14.25
CA THR A 100 13.71 9.58 14.24
C THR A 100 12.53 9.46 13.28
N THR A 101 12.52 8.44 12.41
CA THR A 101 11.45 8.16 11.46
C THR A 101 10.51 7.14 12.07
N SER A 102 9.78 7.57 13.09
CA SER A 102 8.74 6.77 13.74
C SER A 102 7.38 7.45 13.64
N LEU A 103 6.34 6.64 13.65
CA LEU A 103 4.94 7.08 13.67
C LEU A 103 4.26 6.42 14.87
N GLY A 104 3.51 7.19 15.67
CA GLY A 104 2.78 6.59 16.79
C GLY A 104 1.79 5.51 16.29
N PRO A 105 1.58 4.39 17.01
CA PRO A 105 0.77 3.27 16.51
C PRO A 105 -0.62 3.68 16.02
N ALA A 106 -1.31 4.50 16.82
CA ALA A 106 -2.62 5.01 16.45
C ALA A 106 -2.59 5.97 15.25
N ALA A 107 -1.51 6.76 15.09
CA ALA A 107 -1.30 7.61 13.93
C ALA A 107 -1.03 6.76 12.66
N CYS A 108 -0.29 5.66 12.78
CA CYS A 108 -0.05 4.73 11.68
C CYS A 108 -1.36 4.11 11.18
N VAL A 109 -2.23 3.68 12.10
CA VAL A 109 -3.55 3.17 11.74
C VAL A 109 -4.41 4.26 11.10
N SER A 110 -4.55 5.43 11.74
CA SER A 110 -5.46 6.48 11.25
C SER A 110 -5.00 7.17 9.96
N GLN A 111 -3.71 7.17 9.63
CA GLN A 111 -3.17 7.76 8.40
C GLN A 111 -3.12 6.75 7.23
N THR A 112 -3.85 5.64 7.33
CA THR A 112 -4.02 4.70 6.22
C THR A 112 -4.76 5.37 5.05
N ILE A 113 -4.22 5.21 3.84
CA ILE A 113 -4.84 5.71 2.61
C ILE A 113 -6.20 5.03 2.44
N SER A 114 -7.27 5.81 2.38
CA SER A 114 -8.63 5.29 2.49
C SER A 114 -9.69 6.16 1.81
N SER A 115 -10.83 5.56 1.48
CA SER A 115 -12.02 6.27 1.02
C SER A 115 -12.64 7.08 2.17
N LEU A 116 -13.57 8.00 1.91
CA LEU A 116 -14.23 8.81 2.96
C LEU A 116 -14.82 7.99 4.11
N LEU A 117 -15.45 6.85 3.78
CA LEU A 117 -15.97 5.94 4.79
C LEU A 117 -14.85 5.15 5.46
N GLY A 118 -13.87 4.66 4.70
CA GLY A 118 -12.70 3.95 5.25
C GLY A 118 -11.93 4.81 6.25
N GLU A 119 -11.70 6.08 5.93
CA GLU A 119 -11.06 7.09 6.78
C GLU A 119 -11.76 7.21 8.13
N SER A 120 -13.10 7.25 8.11
CA SER A 120 -13.89 7.40 9.33
C SER A 120 -13.85 6.14 10.20
N ILE A 121 -13.95 4.96 9.57
CA ILE A 121 -13.88 3.66 10.24
C ILE A 121 -12.51 3.50 10.90
N ILE A 122 -11.42 3.67 10.13
CA ILE A 122 -10.06 3.47 10.64
C ILE A 122 -9.69 4.49 11.73
N TRP A 123 -10.21 5.72 11.64
CA TRP A 123 -10.07 6.74 12.68
C TRP A 123 -10.75 6.35 14.00
N MET A 124 -11.91 5.68 13.94
CA MET A 124 -12.63 5.21 15.14
C MET A 124 -11.86 4.11 15.88
N VAL A 125 -11.24 3.18 15.14
CA VAL A 125 -10.50 2.04 15.70
C VAL A 125 -9.00 2.26 15.85
N ALA A 126 -8.51 3.46 15.54
CA ALA A 126 -7.08 3.77 15.53
C ALA A 126 -6.35 3.46 16.86
N GLY A 127 -7.04 3.44 17.99
CA GLY A 127 -6.50 3.09 19.30
C GLY A 127 -6.69 1.63 19.72
N ASP A 128 -7.15 0.73 18.85
CA ASP A 128 -7.28 -0.69 19.16
C ASP A 128 -5.90 -1.36 19.20
N GLU A 129 -5.51 -1.88 20.36
CA GLU A 129 -4.22 -2.54 20.59
C GLU A 129 -4.03 -3.76 19.69
N GLN A 130 -5.10 -4.51 19.36
CA GLN A 130 -5.00 -5.65 18.45
C GLN A 130 -4.67 -5.21 17.02
N LEU A 131 -5.01 -3.98 16.63
CA LEU A 131 -4.58 -3.42 15.36
C LEU A 131 -3.11 -2.99 15.42
N HIS A 132 -2.64 -2.46 16.55
CA HIS A 132 -1.24 -2.06 16.71
C HIS A 132 -0.27 -3.24 16.60
N ASP A 133 -0.72 -4.42 17.03
CA ASP A 133 0.06 -5.67 16.97
C ASP A 133 0.17 -6.26 15.55
N LEU A 134 -0.64 -5.79 14.58
CA LEU A 134 -0.57 -6.30 13.21
C LEU A 134 0.66 -5.75 12.51
N GLN A 135 1.38 -6.61 11.77
CA GLN A 135 2.51 -6.18 10.97
C GLN A 135 2.09 -5.17 9.89
N ILE A 136 0.84 -5.14 9.42
CA ILE A 136 0.35 -4.09 8.52
C ILE A 136 0.35 -2.68 9.14
N PHE A 137 0.36 -2.56 10.48
CA PHE A 137 0.38 -1.29 11.21
C PHE A 137 1.57 -1.10 12.15
N SER A 138 2.42 -2.12 12.32
CA SER A 138 3.59 -2.03 13.20
C SER A 138 4.58 -0.95 12.72
N THR A 139 5.02 -0.11 13.64
CA THR A 139 6.08 0.87 13.37
C THR A 139 7.42 0.27 13.76
N PRO A 140 8.39 0.17 12.82
CA PRO A 140 9.73 -0.30 13.16
C PRO A 140 10.45 0.72 14.06
N GLU A 141 11.41 0.24 14.86
CA GLU A 141 12.28 1.12 15.65
C GLU A 141 13.05 2.10 14.75
N GLU A 142 13.49 1.63 13.58
CA GLU A 142 14.11 2.46 12.55
C GLU A 142 13.31 2.40 11.25
N GLY A 143 12.45 3.41 11.03
CA GLY A 143 11.65 3.52 9.82
C GLY A 143 12.42 4.03 8.62
N GLY A 144 12.10 3.50 7.44
CA GLY A 144 12.59 4.03 6.18
C GLY A 144 12.01 5.42 5.90
N PHE A 145 12.87 6.39 5.54
CA PHE A 145 12.44 7.74 5.15
C PHE A 145 12.78 8.10 3.69
N GLY A 146 13.62 7.29 3.04
CA GLY A 146 14.03 7.50 1.66
C GLY A 146 14.85 6.31 1.16
N GLY A 147 15.28 6.36 -0.09
CA GLY A 147 16.06 5.29 -0.67
C GLY A 147 16.52 5.59 -2.08
N ARG A 148 17.34 4.69 -2.63
CA ARG A 148 17.92 4.75 -3.98
C ARG A 148 18.17 3.35 -4.52
N GLN A 149 18.08 3.17 -5.83
CA GLN A 149 18.78 2.05 -6.47
C GLN A 149 20.28 2.39 -6.53
N ALA A 150 21.12 1.55 -5.94
CA ALA A 150 22.56 1.78 -5.94
C ALA A 150 23.12 1.77 -7.37
N PHE A 151 24.18 2.55 -7.60
CA PHE A 151 24.89 2.62 -8.88
C PHE A 151 24.05 3.10 -10.08
N CYS A 152 22.84 3.61 -9.86
CA CYS A 152 22.06 4.25 -10.92
C CYS A 152 22.63 5.65 -11.21
N LYS A 153 22.86 5.97 -12.49
CA LYS A 153 23.31 7.31 -12.93
C LYS A 153 22.14 8.20 -13.39
N GLY A 154 20.91 7.69 -13.37
CA GLY A 154 19.72 8.32 -13.94
C GLY A 154 18.65 8.67 -12.91
N ASN A 155 17.39 8.52 -13.33
CA ASN A 155 16.21 8.86 -12.52
C ASN A 155 16.17 8.14 -11.17
N ASP A 156 15.59 8.80 -10.18
CA ASP A 156 15.35 8.23 -8.86
C ASP A 156 14.23 7.19 -8.92
N LEU A 157 14.60 5.94 -9.22
CA LEU A 157 13.64 4.83 -9.34
C LEU A 157 12.92 4.54 -8.02
N PHE A 158 13.60 4.71 -6.88
CA PHE A 158 12.99 4.54 -5.57
C PHE A 158 11.88 5.57 -5.37
N TYR A 159 12.21 6.86 -5.51
CA TYR A 159 11.25 7.94 -5.36
C TYR A 159 10.05 7.77 -6.32
N SER A 160 10.33 7.41 -7.57
CA SER A 160 9.29 7.26 -8.60
C SER A 160 8.35 6.09 -8.32
N ALA A 161 8.88 4.97 -7.80
CA ALA A 161 8.08 3.80 -7.41
C ALA A 161 7.23 4.09 -6.16
N VAL A 162 7.81 4.77 -5.15
CA VAL A 162 7.08 5.16 -3.94
C VAL A 162 5.95 6.15 -4.26
N GLN A 163 6.24 7.19 -5.05
CA GLN A 163 5.23 8.11 -5.57
C GLN A 163 4.14 7.37 -6.34
N GLY A 164 4.53 6.39 -7.15
CA GLY A 164 3.61 5.56 -7.91
C GLY A 164 2.65 4.75 -7.08
N ALA A 165 3.19 3.96 -6.16
CA ALA A 165 2.39 3.13 -5.26
C ALA A 165 1.40 3.98 -4.44
N ILE A 166 1.85 5.12 -3.88
CA ILE A 166 0.99 6.00 -3.09
C ILE A 166 -0.06 6.69 -3.96
N GLY A 167 0.32 7.24 -5.11
CA GLY A 167 -0.60 7.87 -6.05
C GLY A 167 -1.67 6.89 -6.53
N ASN A 168 -1.27 5.66 -6.87
CA ASN A 168 -2.19 4.60 -7.26
C ASN A 168 -3.12 4.18 -6.12
N CYS A 169 -2.64 4.11 -4.87
CA CYS A 169 -3.51 3.90 -3.70
C CYS A 169 -4.57 5.00 -3.59
N LYS A 170 -4.15 6.26 -3.68
CA LYS A 170 -5.05 7.40 -3.53
C LYS A 170 -6.10 7.43 -4.63
N ALA A 171 -5.69 7.33 -5.90
CA ALA A 171 -6.60 7.28 -7.03
C ALA A 171 -7.59 6.09 -6.91
N TYR A 172 -7.09 4.92 -6.49
CA TYR A 172 -7.94 3.74 -6.30
C TYR A 172 -9.04 3.95 -5.25
N VAL A 173 -8.73 4.55 -4.10
CA VAL A 173 -9.75 4.78 -3.05
C VAL A 173 -10.70 5.92 -3.42
N ASP A 174 -10.22 6.97 -4.09
CA ASP A 174 -11.04 8.09 -4.53
C ASP A 174 -12.09 7.68 -5.56
N GLU A 175 -11.80 6.70 -6.43
CA GLU A 175 -12.78 6.15 -7.36
C GLU A 175 -14.03 5.58 -6.67
N TYR A 176 -13.92 5.14 -5.41
CA TYR A 176 -15.10 4.71 -4.64
C TYR A 176 -15.88 5.89 -4.08
N ASP A 177 -15.20 6.97 -3.73
CA ASP A 177 -15.84 8.21 -3.32
C ASP A 177 -16.55 8.88 -4.51
N LEU A 178 -16.08 8.72 -5.75
CA LEU A 178 -16.81 9.22 -6.92
C LEU A 178 -18.10 8.44 -7.25
N ARG A 179 -18.26 7.22 -6.71
CA ARG A 179 -19.43 6.36 -7.00
C ARG A 179 -20.64 6.66 -6.12
N HIS A 180 -20.50 7.40 -5.03
CA HIS A 180 -21.65 7.72 -4.17
C HIS A 180 -22.39 8.96 -4.68
N LYS A 181 -23.72 8.94 -4.59
CA LYS A 181 -24.55 10.09 -4.92
C LYS A 181 -24.29 11.22 -3.93
N GLU A 182 -24.18 12.45 -4.42
CA GLU A 182 -24.06 13.63 -3.58
C GLU A 182 -25.16 13.69 -2.51
N GLY A 183 -24.78 13.96 -1.26
CA GLY A 183 -25.68 13.98 -0.11
C GLY A 183 -26.05 12.60 0.47
N ALA A 184 -25.73 11.49 -0.21
CA ALA A 184 -25.90 10.15 0.35
C ALA A 184 -24.65 9.72 1.16
N ILE A 185 -24.87 8.90 2.19
CA ILE A 185 -23.75 8.28 2.91
C ILE A 185 -23.03 7.27 2.00
N PRO A 186 -21.69 7.31 1.90
CA PRO A 186 -20.94 6.32 1.14
C PRO A 186 -21.20 4.90 1.68
N ARG A 187 -21.15 3.91 0.79
CA ARG A 187 -21.40 2.49 1.11
C ARG A 187 -20.16 1.60 0.88
N PHE A 188 -19.04 2.22 0.54
CA PHE A 188 -17.78 1.57 0.22
C PHE A 188 -16.68 2.06 1.18
N GLY A 189 -16.35 1.25 2.18
CA GLY A 189 -15.21 1.50 3.07
C GLY A 189 -13.98 0.81 2.50
N VAL A 190 -13.05 1.57 1.92
CA VAL A 190 -11.88 1.01 1.23
C VAL A 190 -10.61 1.53 1.90
N LEU A 191 -9.70 0.61 2.23
CA LEU A 191 -8.35 0.90 2.71
C LEU A 191 -7.35 0.41 1.65
N ALA A 192 -6.32 1.20 1.37
CA ALA A 192 -5.27 0.86 0.41
C ALA A 192 -3.89 0.91 1.07
N PHE A 193 -3.11 -0.15 0.85
CA PHE A 193 -1.76 -0.33 1.37
C PHE A 193 -0.75 -0.37 0.22
N PRO A 194 0.12 0.64 0.10
CA PRO A 194 1.14 0.68 -0.93
C PRO A 194 2.27 -0.32 -0.62
N VAL A 195 2.68 -1.06 -1.63
CA VAL A 195 3.82 -1.98 -1.58
C VAL A 195 4.70 -1.74 -2.79
N VAL A 196 6.01 -1.65 -2.58
CA VAL A 196 7.00 -1.71 -3.65
C VAL A 196 7.65 -3.08 -3.60
N LEU A 197 7.42 -3.87 -4.64
CA LEU A 197 8.00 -5.20 -4.77
C LEU A 197 9.19 -5.15 -5.71
N ILE A 198 10.33 -5.65 -5.27
CA ILE A 198 11.55 -5.67 -6.08
C ILE A 198 12.00 -7.09 -6.41
N GLU A 199 12.43 -7.31 -7.65
CA GLU A 199 13.25 -8.47 -8.01
C GLU A 199 14.73 -8.04 -7.91
N GLY A 200 15.35 -8.27 -6.76
CA GLY A 200 16.73 -7.87 -6.50
C GLY A 200 17.06 -7.84 -5.01
N GLU A 201 18.28 -7.44 -4.68
CA GLU A 201 18.71 -7.28 -3.29
C GLU A 201 18.14 -5.99 -2.68
N LEU A 202 17.65 -6.10 -1.45
CA LEU A 202 17.20 -4.98 -0.63
C LEU A 202 18.17 -4.82 0.55
N ILE A 203 18.67 -3.61 0.75
CA ILE A 203 19.65 -3.27 1.78
C ILE A 203 19.07 -2.13 2.61
N ARG A 204 19.11 -2.25 3.94
CA ARG A 204 18.90 -1.10 4.83
C ARG A 204 20.23 -0.42 5.11
N ALA A 205 20.21 0.91 5.12
CA ALA A 205 21.32 1.76 5.49
C ALA A 205 20.94 2.60 6.70
N TYR A 206 21.67 2.45 7.80
CA TYR A 206 21.47 3.17 9.05
C TYR A 206 22.80 3.73 9.55
N TYR A 207 22.73 4.78 10.36
CA TYR A 207 23.92 5.42 10.92
C TYR A 207 24.18 4.89 12.32
N ASP A 208 25.36 4.31 12.53
CA ASP A 208 25.84 3.88 13.84
C ASP A 208 26.58 5.05 14.49
N ALA A 209 26.00 5.58 15.56
CA ALA A 209 26.54 6.72 16.29
C ALA A 209 27.82 6.38 17.08
N ASP A 210 28.00 5.11 17.50
CA ASP A 210 29.18 4.68 18.23
C ASP A 210 30.37 4.49 17.29
N ALA A 211 30.12 3.98 16.08
CA ALA A 211 31.14 3.77 15.05
C ALA A 211 31.36 4.98 14.11
N ASP A 212 30.54 6.03 14.22
CA ASP A 212 30.51 7.22 13.36
C ASP A 212 30.54 6.86 11.86
N ASN A 213 29.68 5.92 11.46
CA ASN A 213 29.63 5.45 10.08
C ASN A 213 28.23 4.99 9.66
N VAL A 214 28.06 4.84 8.34
CA VAL A 214 26.86 4.21 7.78
C VAL A 214 27.10 2.72 7.68
N LEU A 215 26.24 1.93 8.31
CA LEU A 215 26.21 0.48 8.20
C LEU A 215 25.17 0.04 7.16
N LEU A 216 25.47 -1.05 6.48
CA LEU A 216 24.64 -1.64 5.43
C LEU A 216 24.28 -3.06 5.81
N GLU A 217 23.00 -3.41 5.69
CA GLU A 217 22.52 -4.75 6.01
C GLU A 217 21.50 -5.23 4.97
N PRO A 218 21.75 -6.38 4.30
CA PRO A 218 20.75 -7.01 3.46
C PRO A 218 19.53 -7.43 4.28
N VAL A 219 18.34 -7.05 3.82
CA VAL A 219 17.09 -7.32 4.53
C VAL A 219 16.01 -7.80 3.56
N PRO A 220 15.11 -8.69 3.98
CA PRO A 220 14.05 -9.19 3.11
C PRO A 220 12.97 -8.14 2.83
N TYR A 221 12.86 -7.15 3.72
CA TYR A 221 11.72 -6.25 3.86
C TYR A 221 12.14 -4.99 4.63
N VAL A 222 11.63 -3.82 4.23
CA VAL A 222 11.73 -2.57 4.99
C VAL A 222 10.40 -1.84 4.95
N ARG A 223 9.94 -1.32 6.10
CA ARG A 223 8.81 -0.40 6.18
C ARG A 223 9.29 1.04 6.14
N CYS A 224 8.63 1.85 5.32
CA CYS A 224 8.87 3.29 5.25
C CYS A 224 7.67 4.07 5.78
N HIS A 225 7.94 5.13 6.54
CA HIS A 225 6.97 6.17 6.87
C HIS A 225 7.34 7.41 6.07
N TRP A 226 6.73 7.55 4.90
CA TRP A 226 7.21 8.48 3.89
C TRP A 226 6.28 9.69 3.73
N LYS A 227 6.87 10.89 3.68
CA LYS A 227 6.15 12.15 3.52
C LYS A 227 6.76 12.94 2.36
N GLY A 228 6.26 12.69 1.16
CA GLY A 228 6.65 13.43 -0.03
C GLY A 228 5.64 13.37 -1.18
N SER A 229 4.49 12.74 -1.00
CA SER A 229 3.47 12.65 -2.05
C SER A 229 2.67 13.95 -2.09
N PRO A 230 2.52 14.60 -3.25
CA PRO A 230 1.59 15.71 -3.38
C PRO A 230 0.11 15.28 -3.31
N GLN A 231 -0.19 13.99 -3.50
CA GLN A 231 -1.55 13.43 -3.45
C GLN A 231 -1.95 12.98 -2.02
N TRP A 232 -1.00 12.92 -1.08
CA TRP A 232 -1.24 12.47 0.28
C TRP A 232 -0.54 13.36 1.30
N ASN A 233 -1.32 14.12 2.06
CA ASN A 233 -0.82 15.15 2.98
C ASN A 233 -0.29 14.60 4.33
N HIS A 234 -0.48 13.30 4.58
CA HIS A 234 -0.02 12.61 5.79
C HIS A 234 1.23 11.77 5.50
N PHE A 235 1.78 11.12 6.52
CA PHE A 235 2.75 10.07 6.26
C PHE A 235 2.03 8.92 5.54
N ALA A 236 2.61 8.44 4.46
CA ALA A 236 2.23 7.18 3.84
C ALA A 236 3.12 6.08 4.42
N THR A 237 2.49 5.10 5.07
CA THR A 237 3.17 3.87 5.45
C THR A 237 3.16 2.93 4.26
N LEU A 238 4.34 2.54 3.79
CA LEU A 238 4.50 1.61 2.68
C LEU A 238 5.57 0.57 3.00
N ASP A 239 5.51 -0.54 2.28
CA ASP A 239 6.41 -1.66 2.46
C ASP A 239 7.24 -1.88 1.20
N VAL A 240 8.56 -1.95 1.34
CA VAL A 240 9.49 -2.35 0.28
C VAL A 240 9.89 -3.80 0.55
N VAL A 241 9.60 -4.69 -0.40
CA VAL A 241 9.73 -6.14 -0.21
C VAL A 241 10.54 -6.74 -1.34
N SER A 242 11.47 -7.64 -1.02
CA SER A 242 12.11 -8.47 -2.04
C SER A 242 11.19 -9.61 -2.47
N MET A 243 11.25 -10.01 -3.75
CA MET A 243 10.43 -11.12 -4.26
C MET A 243 10.68 -12.43 -3.51
N ASN A 244 11.91 -12.67 -3.04
CA ASN A 244 12.24 -13.85 -2.24
C ASN A 244 11.45 -13.92 -0.93
N ALA A 245 11.17 -12.78 -0.30
CA ALA A 245 10.40 -12.69 0.94
C ALA A 245 8.89 -12.55 0.71
N PHE A 246 8.48 -12.23 -0.51
CA PHE A 246 7.10 -11.88 -0.84
C PHE A 246 6.07 -12.99 -0.54
N PRO A 247 6.34 -14.29 -0.73
CA PRO A 247 5.38 -15.34 -0.36
C PRO A 247 4.99 -15.34 1.12
N ILE A 248 5.98 -15.19 2.02
CA ILE A 248 5.75 -15.14 3.47
C ILE A 248 5.03 -13.83 3.84
N PHE A 249 5.44 -12.71 3.22
CA PHE A 249 4.78 -11.43 3.38
C PHE A 249 3.29 -11.50 2.98
N ALA A 250 2.98 -12.08 1.82
CA ALA A 250 1.62 -12.20 1.29
C ALA A 250 0.73 -13.09 2.16
N GLU A 251 1.25 -14.21 2.68
CA GLU A 251 0.54 -15.08 3.60
C GLU A 251 0.15 -14.35 4.88
N ARG A 252 1.10 -13.65 5.50
CA ARG A 252 0.83 -12.85 6.70
C ARG A 252 -0.18 -11.75 6.41
N ARG A 253 -0.04 -11.04 5.28
CA ARG A 253 -0.98 -9.99 4.90
C ARG A 253 -2.39 -10.52 4.67
N ALA A 254 -2.55 -11.72 4.12
CA ALA A 254 -3.85 -12.35 3.99
C ALA A 254 -4.52 -12.59 5.35
N GLN A 255 -3.76 -13.05 6.35
CA GLN A 255 -4.26 -13.26 7.71
C GLN A 255 -4.66 -11.94 8.38
N GLU A 256 -3.80 -10.93 8.29
CA GLU A 256 -4.05 -9.60 8.86
C GLU A 256 -5.22 -8.89 8.18
N CYS A 257 -5.35 -9.00 6.86
CA CYS A 257 -6.47 -8.40 6.13
C CYS A 257 -7.82 -8.99 6.55
N LYS A 258 -7.89 -10.30 6.84
CA LYS A 258 -9.11 -10.95 7.34
C LYS A 258 -9.49 -10.39 8.72
N LEU A 259 -8.54 -10.40 9.65
CA LEU A 259 -8.74 -9.85 10.99
C LEU A 259 -9.14 -8.37 10.95
N LEU A 260 -8.47 -7.59 10.11
CA LEU A 260 -8.79 -6.18 9.89
C LEU A 260 -10.23 -6.02 9.38
N LEU A 261 -10.64 -6.74 8.32
CA LEU A 261 -12.00 -6.66 7.79
C LEU A 261 -13.06 -7.00 8.85
N ASP A 262 -12.81 -7.97 9.71
CA ASP A 262 -13.71 -8.33 10.80
C ASP A 262 -13.84 -7.21 11.84
N LYS A 263 -12.71 -6.58 12.19
CA LYS A 263 -12.66 -5.45 13.14
C LYS A 263 -13.35 -4.19 12.62
N LEU A 264 -13.35 -3.99 11.30
CA LEU A 264 -13.92 -2.78 10.68
C LEU A 264 -15.44 -2.87 10.46
N ALA A 265 -16.04 -4.06 10.54
CA ALA A 265 -17.47 -4.26 10.27
C ALA A 265 -18.38 -3.53 11.27
N GLU A 266 -18.04 -3.54 12.55
CA GLU A 266 -18.86 -2.89 13.57
C GLU A 266 -18.79 -1.35 13.52
N PRO A 267 -17.60 -0.70 13.44
CA PRO A 267 -17.52 0.73 13.22
C PRO A 267 -18.25 1.19 11.96
N PHE A 268 -18.25 0.40 10.87
CA PHE A 268 -19.05 0.70 9.68
C PHE A 268 -20.53 0.87 10.05
N ARG A 269 -21.13 -0.09 10.76
CA ARG A 269 -22.55 -0.06 11.16
C ARG A 269 -22.83 1.10 12.11
N GLN A 270 -21.91 1.41 13.02
CA GLN A 270 -22.03 2.57 13.93
C GLN A 270 -22.10 3.89 13.17
N ILE A 271 -21.32 4.06 12.10
CA ILE A 271 -21.36 5.27 11.27
C ILE A 271 -22.70 5.38 10.54
N LEU A 272 -23.25 4.28 10.01
CA LEU A 272 -24.57 4.28 9.41
C LEU A 272 -25.66 4.67 10.42
N LYS A 273 -25.61 4.08 11.62
CA LYS A 273 -26.54 4.38 12.70
C LYS A 273 -26.44 5.85 13.12
N PHE A 274 -25.23 6.38 13.27
CA PHE A 274 -25.01 7.79 13.57
C PHE A 274 -25.56 8.72 12.48
N ASN A 275 -25.45 8.34 11.22
CA ASN A 275 -26.04 9.10 10.11
C ASN A 275 -27.58 9.14 10.18
N GLU A 276 -28.21 8.05 10.60
CA GLU A 276 -29.66 7.97 10.78
C GLU A 276 -30.14 8.73 12.02
N SER A 277 -29.51 8.48 13.17
CA SER A 277 -29.94 9.00 14.48
C SER A 277 -29.48 10.44 14.74
N GLY A 278 -28.36 10.85 14.15
CA GLY A 278 -27.65 12.08 14.49
C GLY A 278 -27.01 12.09 15.88
N ASN A 279 -27.04 10.99 16.62
CA ASN A 279 -26.53 10.91 17.99
C ASN A 279 -25.06 10.46 18.04
N PRO A 280 -24.11 11.32 18.43
CA PRO A 280 -22.69 10.95 18.51
C PRO A 280 -22.40 9.80 19.48
N ALA A 281 -23.29 9.51 20.43
CA ALA A 281 -23.16 8.38 21.34
C ALA A 281 -23.24 7.00 20.65
N ASP A 282 -23.68 6.95 19.39
CA ASP A 282 -23.65 5.73 18.58
C ASP A 282 -22.25 5.35 18.09
N LEU A 283 -21.27 6.26 18.21
CA LEU A 283 -19.88 6.02 17.80
C LEU A 283 -19.04 5.57 19.00
N ILE A 284 -18.47 4.37 18.92
CA ILE A 284 -17.46 3.91 19.86
C ILE A 284 -16.08 4.21 19.27
N VAL A 285 -15.35 5.09 19.96
CA VAL A 285 -14.05 5.60 19.50
C VAL A 285 -12.97 5.19 20.48
N THR A 286 -12.01 4.42 19.98
CA THR A 286 -10.84 3.96 20.76
C THR A 286 -9.92 5.12 21.15
N LYS A 287 -9.19 4.98 22.28
CA LYS A 287 -8.27 6.02 22.77
C LYS A 287 -6.93 5.93 22.06
N GLY A 288 -6.37 7.05 21.61
CA GLY A 288 -5.06 7.09 20.97
C GLY A 288 -4.80 8.39 20.22
N SER A 289 -3.52 8.77 20.09
CA SER A 289 -3.11 9.93 19.31
C SER A 289 -3.07 9.57 17.82
N ARG A 290 -3.98 10.15 17.05
CA ARG A 290 -4.17 9.86 15.61
C ARG A 290 -3.23 10.66 14.70
N GLY A 291 -2.45 11.59 15.27
CA GLY A 291 -1.61 12.51 14.48
C GLY A 291 -2.41 13.46 13.58
N VAL A 292 -3.74 13.56 13.77
CA VAL A 292 -4.66 14.48 13.09
C VAL A 292 -5.63 15.07 14.12
N THR A 293 -6.08 16.31 13.87
CA THR A 293 -7.00 17.02 14.77
C THR A 293 -8.43 17.02 14.23
N GLY A 294 -9.40 16.80 15.12
CA GLY A 294 -10.82 16.89 14.77
C GLY A 294 -11.41 15.57 14.24
N LEU A 295 -12.66 15.67 13.78
CA LEU A 295 -13.38 14.55 13.17
C LEU A 295 -12.93 14.35 11.71
N PRO A 296 -12.89 13.09 11.23
CA PRO A 296 -12.67 12.81 9.81
C PRO A 296 -13.81 13.38 8.97
N ARG A 297 -13.54 13.61 7.67
CA ARG A 297 -14.40 14.40 6.78
C ARG A 297 -15.86 13.96 6.77
N LEU A 298 -16.13 12.66 6.69
CA LEU A 298 -17.50 12.13 6.67
C LEU A 298 -18.21 12.32 8.02
N LEU A 299 -17.56 12.02 9.16
CA LEU A 299 -18.16 12.24 10.48
C LEU A 299 -18.46 13.71 10.75
N HIS A 300 -17.58 14.61 10.29
CA HIS A 300 -17.83 16.04 10.36
C HIS A 300 -19.05 16.45 9.52
N ARG A 301 -19.16 15.98 8.27
CA ARG A 301 -20.32 16.24 7.39
C ARG A 301 -21.64 15.74 8.01
N ILE A 302 -21.65 14.53 8.58
CA ILE A 302 -22.83 13.99 9.26
C ILE A 302 -23.20 14.88 10.44
N LYS A 303 -22.23 15.30 11.27
CA LYS A 303 -22.50 16.18 12.41
C LYS A 303 -23.10 17.52 12.00
N GLU A 304 -22.59 18.14 10.93
CA GLU A 304 -23.10 19.42 10.45
C GLU A 304 -24.50 19.29 9.80
N SER A 305 -24.78 18.22 9.06
CA SER A 305 -26.09 18.03 8.43
C SER A 305 -27.23 17.87 9.44
N GLN A 306 -26.94 17.34 10.63
CA GLN A 306 -27.93 17.19 11.71
C GLN A 306 -28.23 18.51 12.43
N LYS A 307 -27.30 19.49 12.42
CA LYS A 307 -27.56 20.83 12.97
C LYS A 307 -28.52 21.66 12.12
N VAL A 308 -28.64 21.33 10.84
CA VAL A 308 -29.46 22.06 9.85
C VAL A 308 -30.87 21.46 9.73
N LYS A 309 -31.13 20.29 10.33
CA LYS A 309 -32.50 19.74 10.41
C LYS A 309 -33.33 20.55 11.42
N PRO A 310 -34.47 21.12 11.01
CA PRO A 310 -35.35 21.88 11.88
C PRO A 310 -35.99 21.02 12.97
#